data_AF-A0A2K4ZPW2-F1
#
_entry.id   AF-A0A2K4ZPW2-F1
#
_cell.length_a   1.000
_cell.length_b   1.000
_cell.length_c   1.000
_cell.angle_alpha   90.00
_cell.angle_beta   90.00
_cell.angle_gamma   90.00
#
_symmetry.space_group_name_H-M   'P 1'
#
loop_
_entity.id
_entity.type
_entity.pdbx_description
1 polymer ?
#
loop_
_entity_poly.entity_id
_entity_poly.type
_entity_poly.pdbx_seq_one_letter_code
_entity_poly.pdbx_strand_id
1 'polypeptide(L)' 'MSTNEYIRQAAQKYNWHKYYSAMRPVSIGTHPKNGMMDFINYDIRTEVNRRMVWAEVYYNRELTQKEMEDFEMVRG' A
#
# COMPACT_ATOMS: atom_id res chain seq x y z
N MET A 1 1.26 13.99 15.92
CA MET A 1 1.37 13.37 14.59
C MET A 1 1.02 11.90 14.77
N SER A 2 -0.01 11.40 14.10
CA SER A 2 -0.36 9.99 14.12
C SER A 2 0.64 9.17 13.31
N THR A 3 0.73 7.86 13.57
CA THR A 3 1.57 6.94 12.78
C THR A 3 1.26 7.03 11.29
N ASN A 4 -0.02 7.11 10.92
CA ASN A 4 -0.46 7.22 9.53
C ASN A 4 0.03 8.52 8.85
N GLU A 5 0.01 9.64 9.58
CA GLU A 5 0.56 10.92 9.08
C GLU A 5 2.07 10.85 8.88
N TYR A 6 2.78 10.22 9.83
CA TYR A 6 4.22 10.01 9.73
C TYR A 6 4.58 9.18 8.49
N ILE A 7 3.88 8.06 8.25
CA ILE A 7 4.11 7.19 7.10
C ILE A 7 3.93 7.95 5.78
N ARG A 8 2.84 8.72 5.65
CA ARG A 8 2.57 9.50 4.44
C ARG A 8 3.63 10.58 4.21
N GLN A 9 4.09 11.26 5.26
CA GLN A 9 5.17 12.23 5.17
C GLN A 9 6.51 11.58 4.80
N ALA A 10 6.84 10.42 5.37
CA ALA A 10 8.03 9.65 5.02
C ALA A 10 7.99 9.20 3.55
N ALA A 11 6.85 8.68 3.09
CA ALA A 11 6.65 8.28 1.70
C ALA A 11 6.86 9.45 0.73
N GLN A 12 6.34 10.64 1.06
CA GLN A 12 6.58 11.84 0.26
C GLN A 12 8.05 12.28 0.29
N LYS A 13 8.67 12.33 1.48
CA LYS A 13 10.06 12.76 1.66
C LYS A 13 11.06 11.89 0.90
N TYR A 14 10.82 10.58 0.89
CA TYR A 14 11.73 9.59 0.29
C TYR A 14 11.27 9.08 -1.07
N ASN A 15 10.22 9.66 -1.67
CA ASN A 15 9.65 9.27 -2.97
C ASN A 15 9.30 7.77 -3.06
N TRP A 16 8.64 7.22 -2.04
CA TRP A 16 8.17 5.84 -2.09
C TRP A 16 7.00 5.68 -3.05
N HIS A 17 6.96 4.55 -3.72
CA HIS A 17 5.87 4.15 -4.61
C HIS A 17 4.68 3.67 -3.80
N LYS A 18 3.50 4.24 -4.07
CA LYS A 18 2.26 3.89 -3.39
C LYS A 18 1.44 2.90 -4.20
N TYR A 19 0.94 1.91 -3.48
CA TYR A 19 -0.02 0.94 -3.97
C TYR A 19 -1.16 0.81 -2.97
N TYR A 20 -2.27 0.24 -3.42
CA TYR A 20 -3.41 -0.09 -2.59
C TYR A 20 -3.65 -1.59 -2.58
N SER A 21 -3.96 -2.14 -1.42
CA SER A 21 -4.48 -3.51 -1.31
C SER A 21 -6.00 -3.48 -1.51
N ALA A 22 -6.51 -4.17 -2.54
CA ALA A 22 -7.93 -4.06 -2.93
C ALA A 22 -8.85 -5.06 -2.21
N MET A 23 -8.36 -6.28 -1.97
CA MET A 23 -9.20 -7.43 -1.58
C MET A 23 -9.19 -7.71 -0.08
N ARG A 24 -8.08 -7.40 0.60
CA ARG A 24 -7.87 -7.66 2.03
C ARG A 24 -6.98 -6.61 2.69
N PRO A 25 -7.07 -6.42 4.02
CA PRO A 25 -6.07 -5.67 4.77
C PRO A 25 -4.66 -6.27 4.59
N VAL A 26 -3.65 -5.44 4.81
CA VAL A 26 -2.25 -5.87 4.82
C VAL A 26 -1.97 -6.64 6.10
N SER A 27 -1.37 -7.81 5.94
CA SER A 27 -0.88 -8.70 6.99
C SER A 27 0.28 -9.53 6.43
N ILE A 28 0.84 -10.42 7.24
CA ILE A 28 1.92 -11.32 6.83
C ILE A 28 1.45 -12.17 5.64
N GLY A 29 2.21 -12.10 4.54
CA GLY A 29 1.95 -12.90 3.34
C GLY A 29 0.88 -12.33 2.40
N THR A 30 0.31 -11.16 2.70
CA THR A 30 -0.70 -10.53 1.82
C THR A 30 -0.10 -9.54 0.84
N HIS A 31 1.22 -9.35 0.83
CA HIS A 31 1.92 -8.38 -0.01
C HIS A 31 3.33 -8.86 -0.40
N PRO A 32 3.92 -8.32 -1.49
CA PRO A 32 5.33 -8.52 -1.80
C PRO A 32 6.24 -8.04 -0.67
N LYS A 33 7.21 -8.86 -0.24
CA LYS A 33 8.12 -8.49 0.86
C LYS A 33 9.21 -7.52 0.42
N ASN A 34 9.72 -7.70 -0.81
CA ASN A 34 10.92 -7.01 -1.26
C ASN A 34 10.66 -5.52 -1.45
N GLY A 35 11.40 -4.68 -0.73
CA GLY A 35 11.34 -3.22 -0.84
C GLY A 35 10.11 -2.59 -0.18
N MET A 36 9.33 -3.36 0.60
CA MET A 36 8.22 -2.81 1.39
C MET A 36 8.78 -1.93 2.51
N MET A 37 8.22 -0.73 2.63
CA MET A 37 8.66 0.28 3.60
C MET A 37 7.69 0.39 4.76
N ASP A 38 6.40 0.62 4.46
CA ASP A 38 5.34 0.74 5.46
C ASP A 38 3.95 0.58 4.83
N PHE A 39 2.91 0.51 5.66
CA PHE A 39 1.53 0.40 5.21
C PHE A 39 0.56 1.07 6.19
N ILE A 40 -0.64 1.38 5.69
CA ILE A 40 -1.74 1.90 6.50
C ILE A 40 -2.97 1.05 6.18
N ASN A 41 -3.40 0.23 7.13
CA ASN A 41 -4.71 -0.42 7.05
C ASN A 41 -5.81 0.57 7.44
N TYR A 42 -6.89 0.58 6.68
CA TYR A 42 -8.12 1.28 7.04
C TYR A 42 -8.99 0.38 7.92
N ASP A 43 -9.73 0.99 8.84
CA ASP A 43 -10.67 0.26 9.71
C ASP A 43 -11.80 -0.39 8.91
N ILE A 44 -12.22 0.28 7.83
CA ILE A 44 -13.24 -0.20 6.89
C ILE A 44 -12.75 -0.08 5.45
N ARG A 45 -13.28 -0.93 4.57
CA ARG A 45 -13.02 -0.84 3.13
C ARG A 45 -13.47 0.53 2.63
N THR A 46 -12.53 1.30 2.11
CA THR A 46 -12.70 2.72 1.79
C THR A 46 -12.59 2.94 0.28
N GLU A 47 -13.43 3.81 -0.27
CA GLU A 47 -13.36 4.18 -1.68
C GLU A 47 -12.25 5.23 -1.90
N VAL A 48 -11.29 4.92 -2.76
CA VAL A 48 -10.23 5.84 -3.19
C VAL A 48 -10.18 5.82 -4.71
N ASN A 49 -10.33 6.98 -5.35
CA ASN A 49 -10.32 7.11 -6.81
C ASN A 49 -11.23 6.09 -7.54
N ARG A 50 -12.47 5.91 -7.03
CA ARG A 50 -13.47 4.93 -7.53
C ARG A 50 -13.07 3.46 -7.38
N ARG A 51 -12.12 3.15 -6.48
CA ARG A 51 -11.69 1.77 -6.17
C ARG A 51 -11.86 1.52 -4.68
N MET A 52 -12.48 0.40 -4.33
CA MET A 52 -12.64 -0.02 -2.94
C MET A 52 -11.39 -0.73 -2.45
N VAL A 53 -10.72 -0.15 -1.46
CA VAL A 53 -9.40 -0.60 -0.97
C VAL A 53 -9.40 -0.76 0.56
N TRP A 54 -8.49 -1.58 1.05
CA TRP A 54 -8.32 -1.86 2.47
C TRP A 54 -7.10 -1.20 3.08
N ALA A 55 -6.10 -0.86 2.26
CA ALA A 55 -4.85 -0.33 2.76
C ALA A 55 -4.07 0.46 1.72
N GLU A 56 -3.21 1.36 2.19
CA GLU A 56 -2.08 1.91 1.45
C GLU A 56 -0.84 1.07 1.75
N VAL A 57 -0.01 0.79 0.75
CA VAL A 57 1.25 0.05 0.89
C VAL A 57 2.33 0.81 0.14
N TYR A 58 3.47 1.02 0.80
CA TYR A 58 4.55 1.86 0.30
C TYR A 58 5.80 1.03 0.04
N TYR A 59 6.44 1.25 -1.11
CA TYR A 59 7.64 0.55 -1.55
C TYR A 59 8.74 1.51 -1.98
N ASN A 60 10.00 1.14 -1.75
CA ASN A 60 11.17 1.89 -2.25
C ASN A 60 11.55 1.55 -3.70
N ARG A 61 10.73 0.75 -4.37
CA ARG A 61 10.85 0.35 -5.78
C ARG A 61 9.46 0.20 -6.38
N GLU A 62 9.40 0.12 -7.70
CA GLU A 62 8.17 -0.30 -8.37
C GLU A 62 7.93 -1.80 -8.18
N LEU A 63 6.67 -2.17 -7.96
CA LEU A 63 6.19 -3.54 -8.09
C LEU A 63 6.11 -3.92 -9.57
N THR A 64 6.50 -5.15 -9.87
CA THR A 64 6.28 -5.74 -11.18
C THR A 64 4.79 -6.00 -11.41
N GLN A 65 4.39 -6.14 -12.68
CA GLN A 65 3.00 -6.51 -13.02
C GLN A 65 2.59 -7.82 -12.33
N LYS A 66 3.45 -8.84 -12.36
CA LYS A 66 3.19 -10.13 -11.71
C LYS A 66 2.99 -9.99 -10.20
N GLU A 67 3.80 -9.17 -9.52
CA GLU A 67 3.61 -8.91 -8.08
C GLU A 67 2.30 -8.18 -7.79
N MET A 68 1.88 -7.26 -8.67
CA MET A 68 0.59 -6.60 -8.52
C MET A 68 -0.58 -7.58 -8.72
N GLU A 69 -0.49 -8.48 -9.69
CA GLU A 69 -1.51 -9.50 -9.96
C GLU A 69 -1.57 -10.55 -8.84
N ASP A 70 -0.43 -11.15 -8.46
CA ASP A 70 -0.35 -12.22 -7.45
C ASP A 70 -0.85 -11.76 -6.07
N PHE A 71 -0.70 -10.47 -5.75
CA PHE A 71 -1.11 -9.89 -4.46
C PHE A 71 -2.29 -8.93 -4.54
N GLU A 72 -2.94 -8.82 -5.71
CA GLU A 72 -4.13 -7.99 -5.93
C GLU A 72 -3.90 -6.50 -5.56
N MET A 73 -2.72 -6.00 -5.89
CA MET A 73 -2.30 -4.63 -5.65
C MET A 73 -2.71 -3.72 -6.79
N VAL A 74 -3.02 -2.47 -6.45
CA VAL A 74 -3.45 -1.44 -7.39
C VAL A 74 -2.56 -0.23 -7.24
N ARG A 75 -2.03 0.30 -8.35
CA ARG A 75 -1.21 1.52 -8.31
C ARG A 75 -2.02 2.74 -7.81
N GLY A 76 -1.43 3.54 -6.92
CA GLY A 76 -2.06 4.68 -6.26
C GLY A 76 -1.35 6.01 -6.39
#